data_AF-A0A2V8BGW6-F1
#
_entry.id   AF-A0A2V8BGW6-F1
#
_cell.length_a   1.000
_cell.length_b   1.000
_cell.length_c   1.000
_cell.angle_alpha   90.00
_cell.angle_beta   90.00
_cell.angle_gamma   90.00
#
_symmetry.space_group_name_H-M   'P 1'
#
loop_
_entity.id
_entity.type
_entity.pdbx_description
1 polymer ?
#
loop_
_entity_poly.entity_id
_entity_poly.type
_entity_poly.pdbx_seq_one_letter_code
_entity_poly.pdbx_strand_id
1 'polypeptide(L)'
;MRLVLFVTGRIARVAGHVNKRLVCVAFVCAAVVPLVLSPGAGLAPRALEAQSLPNLAERDPVITTVGITVPAFHPSRVLVRFRNGAPSDFLPGSPSVSDFPGQRNLHLVQNPPGLSVAEVVRRYQANPNVLYAEPDYIVRTDVTPNDKLWNQQWDMTKISAPTAWNTQTDSSNVVVAIIDTGIDFTHPDLQGNLWTSPTGSHGFDCV
;
A
#
# COMPACT_ATOMS: atom_id res chain seq x y z
N MET A 1 9.71 -12.70 -12.51
CA MET A 1 9.97 -12.32 -13.92
C MET A 1 10.87 -13.37 -14.56
N ARG A 2 10.65 -13.74 -15.82
CA ARG A 2 11.56 -14.62 -16.56
C ARG A 2 12.10 -13.90 -17.80
N LEU A 3 13.40 -13.98 -18.05
CA LEU A 3 14.06 -13.26 -19.13
C LEU A 3 14.39 -14.18 -20.32
N VAL A 4 13.94 -13.83 -21.52
CA VAL A 4 14.31 -14.44 -22.81
C VAL A 4 15.25 -13.49 -23.54
N LEU A 5 16.24 -14.01 -24.26
CA LEU A 5 17.15 -13.20 -25.07
C LEU A 5 17.02 -13.54 -26.56
N PHE A 6 17.05 -12.51 -27.40
CA PHE A 6 17.38 -12.58 -28.82
C PHE A 6 18.72 -11.85 -29.04
N VAL A 7 19.72 -12.49 -29.63
CA VAL A 7 20.97 -11.78 -29.97
C VAL A 7 20.77 -11.03 -31.30
N THR A 8 21.45 -9.90 -31.55
CA THR A 8 21.62 -9.37 -32.92
C THR A 8 23.09 -9.16 -33.25
N GLY A 9 23.58 -9.85 -34.29
CA GLY A 9 24.96 -9.77 -34.76
C GLY A 9 25.20 -8.71 -35.85
N ARG A 10 26.29 -7.95 -35.66
CA ARG A 10 27.03 -7.06 -36.59
C ARG A 10 26.27 -5.88 -37.23
N ILE A 11 26.39 -4.70 -36.61
CA ILE A 11 26.17 -3.41 -37.28
C ILE A 11 27.38 -3.12 -38.17
N ALA A 12 27.19 -3.22 -39.49
CA ALA A 12 28.11 -2.68 -40.48
C ALA A 12 28.24 -1.15 -40.31
N ARG A 13 29.47 -0.63 -40.33
CA ARG A 13 29.75 0.81 -40.40
C ARG A 13 28.98 1.43 -41.56
N VAL A 14 28.06 2.35 -41.26
CA VAL A 14 27.60 3.36 -42.21
C VAL A 14 27.76 4.73 -41.56
N ALA A 15 28.73 5.47 -42.08
CA ALA A 15 28.86 6.90 -41.85
C ALA A 15 27.69 7.63 -42.53
N GLY A 16 27.04 8.54 -41.82
CA GLY A 16 26.00 9.39 -42.41
C GLY A 16 25.32 10.27 -41.37
N HIS A 17 25.64 11.57 -41.40
CA HIS A 17 24.96 12.62 -40.65
C HIS A 17 23.45 12.61 -40.91
N VAL A 18 22.62 12.57 -39.86
CA VAL A 18 21.23 13.03 -39.97
C VAL A 18 20.79 13.77 -38.71
N ASN A 19 20.54 15.06 -38.90
CA ASN A 19 19.94 16.01 -37.99
C ASN A 19 18.44 15.67 -37.85
N LYS A 20 17.93 15.34 -36.65
CA LYS A 20 16.48 15.27 -36.39
C LYS A 20 16.13 15.95 -35.07
N ARG A 21 15.40 17.05 -35.22
CA ARG A 21 14.88 17.92 -34.17
C ARG A 21 13.76 17.21 -33.41
N LEU A 22 13.84 17.34 -32.08
CA LEU A 22 12.85 16.95 -31.08
C LEU A 22 11.58 17.78 -31.26
N VAL A 23 10.41 17.14 -31.34
CA VAL A 23 9.10 17.79 -31.19
C VAL A 23 8.54 17.38 -29.83
N CYS A 24 8.57 18.30 -28.88
CA CYS A 24 7.82 18.23 -27.62
C CYS A 24 6.40 18.74 -27.89
N VAL A 25 5.38 17.90 -27.64
CA VAL A 25 3.99 18.34 -27.53
C VAL A 25 3.69 18.43 -26.03
N ALA A 26 3.63 19.65 -25.50
CA ALA A 26 3.12 19.95 -24.18
C ALA A 26 1.64 20.35 -24.30
N PHE A 27 0.75 19.57 -23.69
CA PHE A 27 -0.65 19.94 -23.48
C PHE A 27 -0.75 20.82 -22.24
N VAL A 28 -1.12 22.10 -22.42
CA VAL A 28 -1.59 22.98 -21.35
C VAL A 28 -3.09 23.20 -21.56
N CYS A 29 -3.91 22.66 -20.66
CA CYS A 29 -5.34 22.92 -20.59
C CYS A 29 -5.58 24.18 -19.75
N ALA A 30 -6.02 25.27 -20.38
CA ALA A 30 -6.62 26.43 -19.71
C ALA A 30 -8.14 26.35 -19.85
N ALA A 31 -8.86 26.26 -18.73
CA ALA A 31 -10.31 26.37 -18.69
C ALA A 31 -10.69 27.82 -18.35
N VAL A 32 -11.37 28.49 -19.28
CA VAL A 32 -11.99 29.80 -19.10
C VAL A 32 -13.48 29.56 -18.82
N VAL A 33 -13.98 30.04 -17.68
CA VAL A 33 -15.41 30.02 -17.34
C VAL A 33 -16.00 31.38 -17.68
N PRO A 34 -17.07 31.48 -18.50
CA PRO A 34 -17.71 32.76 -18.79
C PRO A 34 -18.71 33.15 -17.70
N LEU A 35 -18.63 34.41 -17.29
CA LEU A 35 -19.53 35.12 -16.38
C LEU A 35 -20.86 35.44 -17.10
N VAL A 36 -21.99 34.96 -16.57
CA VAL A 36 -23.33 35.34 -17.03
C VAL A 36 -24.00 36.19 -15.94
N LEU A 37 -24.40 37.40 -16.32
CA LEU A 37 -25.10 38.38 -15.48
C LEU A 37 -26.62 38.20 -15.68
N SER A 38 -27.41 38.22 -14.60
CA SER A 38 -28.88 38.33 -14.65
C SER A 38 -29.35 39.35 -13.61
N PRO A 39 -30.32 40.24 -13.93
CA PRO A 39 -30.76 41.28 -13.01
C PRO A 39 -32.06 40.92 -12.26
N GLY A 40 -32.07 41.25 -10.98
CA GLY A 40 -33.26 41.74 -10.25
C GLY A 40 -34.13 40.71 -9.52
N ALA A 41 -34.11 40.74 -8.18
CA ALA A 41 -35.29 40.89 -7.32
C ALA A 41 -34.95 40.74 -5.82
N GLY A 42 -35.45 41.68 -5.01
CA GLY A 42 -35.96 41.40 -3.66
C GLY A 42 -35.00 41.48 -2.48
N LEU A 43 -34.90 42.67 -1.88
CA LEU A 43 -34.36 42.87 -0.53
C LEU A 43 -35.40 42.46 0.53
N ALA A 44 -35.02 41.57 1.44
CA ALA A 44 -35.59 41.47 2.78
C ALA A 44 -34.47 41.11 3.77
N PRO A 45 -34.28 41.84 4.88
CA PRO A 45 -33.24 41.51 5.85
C PRO A 45 -33.73 40.42 6.79
N ARG A 46 -33.11 39.24 6.76
CA ARG A 46 -33.16 38.29 7.87
C ARG A 46 -31.89 38.48 8.70
N ALA A 47 -32.07 38.95 9.93
CA ALA A 47 -31.03 38.96 10.94
C ALA A 47 -30.57 37.50 11.17
N LEU A 48 -29.30 37.21 10.89
CA LEU A 48 -28.66 35.98 11.31
C LEU A 48 -28.00 36.28 12.66
N GLU A 49 -28.61 35.81 13.74
CA GLU A 49 -28.04 35.84 15.08
C GLU A 49 -26.67 35.18 15.09
N ALA A 50 -25.66 35.91 15.56
CA ALA A 50 -24.34 35.37 15.86
C ALA A 50 -24.47 34.42 17.05
N GLN A 51 -24.47 33.11 16.78
CA GLN A 51 -24.32 32.12 17.84
C GLN A 51 -22.89 32.21 18.37
N SER A 52 -22.77 32.49 19.67
CA SER A 52 -21.50 32.56 20.40
C SER A 52 -20.79 31.20 20.36
N LEU A 53 -19.50 31.22 20.01
CA LEU A 53 -18.65 30.03 20.07
C LEU A 53 -18.56 29.53 21.52
N PRO A 54 -18.73 28.23 21.78
CA PRO A 54 -18.54 27.70 23.13
C PRO A 54 -17.07 27.83 23.57
N ASN A 55 -16.93 28.18 24.84
CA ASN A 55 -15.70 28.41 25.59
C ASN A 55 -14.66 27.29 25.37
N LEU A 56 -13.40 27.65 25.13
CA LEU A 56 -12.27 26.73 24.86
C LEU A 56 -11.82 25.90 26.10
N ALA A 57 -12.62 25.85 27.16
CA ALA A 57 -12.24 25.27 28.45
C ALA A 57 -12.67 23.81 28.67
N GLU A 58 -13.36 23.15 27.73
CA GLU A 58 -13.79 21.75 27.86
C GLU A 58 -13.19 20.79 26.83
N ARG A 59 -12.03 21.12 26.25
CA ARG A 59 -11.27 20.11 25.49
C ARG A 59 -10.47 19.27 26.47
N ASP A 60 -10.85 17.99 26.60
CA ASP A 60 -10.07 16.95 27.27
C ASP A 60 -8.58 17.12 26.93
N PRO A 61 -7.67 17.04 27.91
CA PRO A 61 -6.25 17.23 27.63
C PRO A 61 -5.79 16.18 26.63
N VAL A 62 -5.43 16.64 25.43
CA VAL A 62 -4.61 15.89 24.49
C VAL A 62 -3.28 15.65 25.21
N ILE A 63 -3.15 14.47 25.79
CA ILE A 63 -1.89 14.03 26.39
C ILE A 63 -0.90 13.85 25.23
N THR A 64 -0.08 14.87 25.01
CA THR A 64 1.12 14.78 24.17
C THR A 64 2.18 14.02 24.96
N THR A 65 2.13 12.69 24.94
CA THR A 65 3.23 11.86 25.43
C THR A 65 4.31 11.76 24.35
N VAL A 66 5.52 12.13 24.75
CA VAL A 66 6.80 11.99 24.06
C VAL A 66 6.92 10.67 23.26
N GLY A 67 7.20 10.78 21.95
CA GLY A 67 8.11 9.89 21.22
C GLY A 67 7.81 8.39 21.12
N ILE A 68 6.60 7.91 21.37
CA ILE A 68 6.21 6.53 21.06
C ILE A 68 5.21 6.58 19.90
N THR A 69 5.66 6.25 18.69
CA THR A 69 4.73 5.94 17.60
C THR A 69 4.03 4.63 17.97
N VAL A 70 2.87 4.73 18.63
CA VAL A 70 2.03 3.55 18.89
C VAL A 70 1.59 3.01 17.52
N PRO A 71 1.80 1.71 17.24
CA PRO A 71 1.36 1.15 15.96
C PRO A 71 -0.13 1.44 15.77
N ALA A 72 -0.46 1.98 14.59
CA ALA A 72 -1.84 2.32 14.26
C ALA A 72 -2.71 1.05 14.29
N PHE A 73 -3.94 1.17 14.77
CA PHE A 73 -4.89 0.07 14.84
C PHE A 73 -6.27 0.53 14.33
N HIS A 74 -7.11 -0.43 13.96
CA HIS A 74 -8.46 -0.14 13.51
C HIS A 74 -9.32 0.38 14.69
N PRO A 75 -10.04 1.52 14.54
CA PRO A 75 -10.67 2.20 15.67
C PRO A 75 -11.92 1.49 16.23
N SER A 76 -12.49 0.54 15.49
CA SER A 76 -13.77 -0.09 15.85
C SER A 76 -13.73 -1.60 16.04
N ARG A 77 -12.56 -2.26 16.04
CA ARG A 77 -12.50 -3.72 16.16
C ARG A 77 -11.28 -4.22 16.93
N VAL A 78 -11.42 -5.41 17.50
CA VAL A 78 -10.40 -6.08 18.33
C VAL A 78 -10.25 -7.54 17.93
N LEU A 79 -9.06 -8.10 18.16
CA LEU A 79 -8.83 -9.53 18.10
C LEU A 79 -8.99 -10.11 19.51
N VAL A 80 -9.77 -11.18 19.62
CA VAL A 80 -10.00 -11.89 20.88
C VAL A 80 -9.78 -13.37 20.65
N ARG A 81 -8.90 -13.97 21.46
CA ARG A 81 -8.71 -15.41 21.47
C ARG A 81 -9.22 -16.02 22.76
N PHE A 82 -10.12 -16.98 22.68
CA PHE A 82 -10.60 -17.72 23.86
C PHE A 82 -9.74 -18.95 24.13
N ARG A 83 -9.68 -19.35 25.41
CA ARG A 83 -9.03 -20.59 25.84
C ARG A 83 -9.72 -21.79 25.20
N ASN A 84 -8.98 -22.86 24.99
CA ASN A 84 -9.54 -24.06 24.39
C ASN A 84 -10.60 -24.69 25.30
N GLY A 85 -11.79 -24.96 24.75
CA GLY A 85 -12.94 -25.50 25.50
C GLY A 85 -13.69 -24.49 26.36
N ALA A 86 -13.23 -23.22 26.43
CA ALA A 86 -13.98 -22.16 27.10
C ALA A 86 -15.06 -21.58 26.17
N PRO A 87 -16.20 -21.13 26.70
CA PRO A 87 -17.22 -20.48 25.90
C PRO A 87 -16.73 -19.12 25.39
N SER A 88 -17.12 -18.79 24.16
CA SER A 88 -16.82 -17.52 23.51
C SER A 88 -17.82 -16.44 23.93
N ASP A 89 -17.66 -15.93 25.16
CA ASP A 89 -18.53 -14.90 25.74
C ASP A 89 -18.19 -13.51 25.17
N PHE A 90 -18.82 -13.14 24.06
CA PHE A 90 -18.64 -11.83 23.43
C PHE A 90 -19.31 -10.71 24.22
N LEU A 91 -18.75 -9.50 24.18
CA LEU A 91 -19.34 -8.33 24.80
C LEU A 91 -20.72 -8.02 24.18
N PRO A 92 -21.74 -7.72 25.01
CA PRO A 92 -23.06 -7.38 24.51
C PRO A 92 -23.01 -6.09 23.68
N GLY A 93 -23.77 -6.07 22.59
CA GLY A 93 -23.83 -4.93 21.67
C GLY A 93 -22.72 -4.89 20.62
N SER A 94 -21.83 -5.88 20.56
CA SER A 94 -20.90 -6.06 19.44
C SER A 94 -21.67 -6.35 18.14
N PRO A 95 -21.59 -5.50 17.10
CA PRO A 95 -22.41 -5.64 15.90
C PRO A 95 -22.13 -6.89 15.07
N SER A 96 -20.88 -7.35 15.05
CA SER A 96 -20.48 -8.55 14.32
C SER A 96 -19.23 -9.18 14.90
N VAL A 97 -19.11 -10.49 14.64
CA VAL A 97 -17.97 -11.34 14.98
C VAL A 97 -17.60 -12.12 13.73
N SER A 98 -16.30 -12.26 13.45
CA SER A 98 -15.79 -13.06 12.35
C SER A 98 -14.68 -13.98 12.84
N ASP A 99 -14.68 -15.23 12.39
CA ASP A 99 -13.63 -16.20 12.74
C ASP A 99 -12.39 -16.01 11.86
N PHE A 100 -11.22 -16.28 12.43
CA PHE A 100 -9.98 -16.31 11.66
C PHE A 100 -9.74 -17.69 11.04
N PRO A 101 -9.65 -17.80 9.69
CA PRO A 101 -9.40 -19.08 9.03
C PRO A 101 -8.11 -19.74 9.53
N GLY A 102 -8.19 -21.02 9.90
CA GLY A 102 -7.04 -21.79 10.40
C GLY A 102 -6.62 -21.47 11.84
N GLN A 103 -7.24 -20.50 12.51
CA GLN A 103 -6.95 -20.15 13.90
C GLN A 103 -8.15 -20.49 14.79
N ARG A 104 -8.03 -21.57 15.56
CA ARG A 104 -9.10 -21.99 16.48
C ARG A 104 -9.27 -20.97 17.60
N ASN A 105 -10.54 -20.65 17.89
CA ASN A 105 -11.00 -19.76 18.96
C ASN A 105 -10.46 -18.32 18.84
N LEU A 106 -10.02 -17.90 17.66
CA LEU A 106 -9.58 -16.52 17.39
C LEU A 106 -10.66 -15.82 16.57
N HIS A 107 -11.12 -14.68 17.09
CA HIS A 107 -12.23 -13.93 16.52
C HIS A 107 -11.85 -12.45 16.34
N LEU A 108 -12.31 -11.87 15.24
CA LEU A 108 -12.36 -10.43 15.02
C LEU A 108 -13.72 -9.93 15.47
N VAL A 109 -13.75 -9.06 16.47
CA VAL A 109 -14.99 -8.56 17.07
C VAL A 109 -15.13 -7.06 16.84
N GLN A 110 -16.28 -6.61 16.32
CA GLN A 110 -16.60 -5.18 16.26
C GLN A 110 -16.97 -4.66 17.65
N ASN A 111 -16.44 -3.49 17.99
CA ASN A 111 -16.65 -2.86 19.28
C ASN A 111 -18.12 -2.46 19.45
N PRO A 112 -18.70 -2.65 20.65
CA PRO A 112 -19.99 -2.06 20.96
C PRO A 112 -19.97 -0.54 20.78
N PRO A 113 -21.07 0.07 20.31
CA PRO A 113 -21.16 1.52 20.14
C PRO A 113 -20.80 2.27 21.44
N GLY A 114 -19.97 3.31 21.32
CA GLY A 114 -19.57 4.15 22.44
C GLY A 114 -18.41 3.61 23.29
N LEU A 115 -17.87 2.41 23.01
CA LEU A 115 -16.69 1.90 23.69
C LEU A 115 -15.42 2.08 22.84
N SER A 116 -14.34 2.55 23.48
CA SER A 116 -13.02 2.63 22.83
C SER A 116 -12.39 1.23 22.71
N VAL A 117 -11.45 1.07 21.77
CA VAL A 117 -10.66 -0.16 21.62
C VAL A 117 -9.99 -0.55 22.93
N ALA A 118 -9.37 0.41 23.63
CA ALA A 118 -8.71 0.16 24.91
C ALA A 118 -9.67 -0.36 25.99
N GLU A 119 -10.88 0.20 26.05
CA GLU A 119 -11.93 -0.24 26.98
C GLU A 119 -12.38 -1.68 26.66
N VAL A 120 -12.63 -1.97 25.39
CA VAL A 120 -13.05 -3.30 24.92
C VAL A 120 -11.97 -4.35 25.23
N VAL A 121 -10.71 -4.05 24.90
CA VAL A 121 -9.56 -4.93 25.20
C VAL A 121 -9.48 -5.19 26.70
N ARG A 122 -9.59 -4.16 27.54
CA ARG A 122 -9.54 -4.31 29.00
C ARG A 122 -10.65 -5.22 29.51
N ARG A 123 -11.88 -5.10 28.98
CA ARG A 123 -13.01 -5.95 29.37
C ARG A 123 -12.80 -7.41 29.00
N TYR A 124 -12.29 -7.67 27.79
CA TYR A 124 -11.97 -9.05 27.39
C TYR A 124 -10.80 -9.62 28.19
N GLN A 125 -9.77 -8.83 28.49
CA GLN A 125 -8.65 -9.27 29.33
C GLN A 125 -9.07 -9.60 30.77
N ALA A 126 -10.17 -9.02 31.27
CA ALA A 126 -10.73 -9.36 32.57
C ALA A 126 -11.55 -10.67 32.56
N ASN A 127 -11.89 -11.23 31.39
CA ASN A 127 -12.65 -12.47 31.29
C ASN A 127 -11.71 -13.69 31.41
N PRO A 128 -11.90 -14.61 32.38
CA PRO A 128 -11.06 -15.78 32.55
C PRO A 128 -11.08 -16.75 31.35
N ASN A 129 -12.14 -16.73 30.55
CA ASN A 129 -12.29 -17.55 29.33
C ASN A 129 -11.43 -17.03 28.17
N VAL A 130 -10.97 -15.78 28.23
CA VAL A 130 -10.12 -15.17 27.22
C VAL A 130 -8.65 -15.52 27.50
N LEU A 131 -7.96 -15.99 26.46
CA LEU A 131 -6.52 -16.21 26.47
C LEU A 131 -5.76 -14.89 26.26
N TYR A 132 -6.19 -14.10 25.26
CA TYR A 132 -5.72 -12.73 25.06
C TYR A 132 -6.74 -11.92 24.25
N ALA A 133 -6.66 -10.60 24.41
CA ALA A 133 -7.35 -9.63 23.57
C ALA A 133 -6.42 -8.47 23.24
N GLU A 134 -6.45 -8.02 22.00
CA GLU A 134 -5.58 -6.98 21.48
C GLU A 134 -6.29 -6.12 20.42
N PRO A 135 -5.83 -4.88 20.17
CA PRO A 135 -6.25 -4.09 19.04
C PRO A 135 -5.97 -4.81 17.71
N ASP A 136 -6.81 -4.57 16.70
CA ASP A 136 -6.48 -4.96 15.34
C ASP A 136 -5.45 -3.97 14.74
N TYR A 137 -4.17 -4.30 14.89
CA TYR A 137 -3.09 -3.46 14.38
C TYR A 137 -3.03 -3.44 12.86
N ILE A 138 -2.81 -2.24 12.32
CA ILE A 138 -2.56 -2.00 10.91
C ILE A 138 -1.08 -2.27 10.65
N VAL A 139 -0.78 -3.42 10.08
CA VAL A 139 0.56 -3.74 9.58
C VAL A 139 0.72 -3.20 8.16
N ARG A 140 1.89 -2.64 7.87
CA ARG A 140 2.30 -2.26 6.51
C ARG A 140 3.45 -3.17 6.12
N THR A 141 3.33 -3.82 4.97
CA THR A 141 4.47 -4.50 4.36
C THR A 141 5.33 -3.43 3.71
N ASP A 142 6.44 -3.09 4.35
CA ASP A 142 7.53 -2.40 3.66
C ASP A 142 8.42 -3.49 3.05
N VAL A 143 8.31 -3.69 1.74
CA VAL A 143 9.30 -4.50 1.02
C VAL A 143 10.60 -3.69 0.98
N THR A 144 11.42 -3.84 2.02
CA THR A 144 12.76 -3.27 2.04
C THR A 144 13.67 -4.21 1.26
N PRO A 145 14.36 -3.73 0.20
CA PRO A 145 15.22 -4.59 -0.61
C PRO A 145 16.37 -5.15 0.20
N ASN A 146 16.64 -6.44 0.01
CA ASN A 146 17.69 -7.18 0.71
C ASN A 146 19.04 -7.15 -0.02
N ASP A 147 19.17 -6.33 -1.06
CA ASP A 147 20.40 -6.17 -1.83
C ASP A 147 21.45 -5.36 -1.05
N LYS A 148 22.66 -5.91 -0.89
CA LYS A 148 23.78 -5.26 -0.20
C LYS A 148 24.13 -3.89 -0.81
N LEU A 149 23.94 -3.72 -2.11
CA LEU A 149 24.24 -2.49 -2.85
C LEU A 149 22.99 -1.63 -3.08
N TRP A 150 21.85 -1.93 -2.43
CA TRP A 150 20.61 -1.17 -2.59
C TRP A 150 20.80 0.35 -2.41
N ASN A 151 21.63 0.77 -1.45
CA ASN A 151 21.91 2.18 -1.19
C ASN A 151 22.59 2.91 -2.37
N GLN A 152 23.11 2.18 -3.36
CA GLN A 152 23.71 2.73 -4.58
C GLN A 152 22.71 2.80 -5.75
N GLN A 153 21.57 2.12 -5.66
CA GLN A 153 20.53 2.03 -6.70
C GLN A 153 19.53 3.20 -6.59
N TRP A 154 20.05 4.43 -6.73
CA TRP A 154 19.25 5.66 -6.63
C TRP A 154 18.12 5.72 -7.67
N ASP A 155 18.33 5.09 -8.81
CA ASP A 155 17.43 5.00 -9.95
C ASP A 155 16.18 4.17 -9.63
N MET A 156 16.32 3.07 -8.90
CA MET A 156 15.19 2.24 -8.46
C MET A 156 14.25 3.01 -7.52
N THR A 157 14.82 3.84 -6.64
CA THR A 157 14.03 4.76 -5.81
C THR A 157 13.38 5.86 -6.66
N LYS A 158 14.10 6.39 -7.66
CA LYS A 158 13.59 7.46 -8.54
C LYS A 158 12.36 7.03 -9.34
N ILE A 159 12.29 5.76 -9.76
CA ILE A 159 11.13 5.18 -10.45
C ILE A 159 10.08 4.62 -9.50
N SER A 160 10.23 4.82 -8.18
CA SER A 160 9.32 4.32 -7.15
C SER A 160 9.13 2.79 -7.15
N ALA A 161 10.19 2.02 -7.48
CA ALA A 161 10.13 0.57 -7.51
C ALA A 161 9.69 -0.07 -6.17
N PRO A 162 10.16 0.39 -4.98
CA PRO A 162 9.71 -0.16 -3.69
C PRO A 162 8.20 -0.06 -3.48
N THR A 163 7.59 1.05 -3.89
CA THR A 163 6.14 1.24 -3.83
C THR A 163 5.42 0.23 -4.73
N ALA A 164 5.94 -0.04 -5.93
CA ALA A 164 5.38 -1.04 -6.84
C ALA A 164 5.49 -2.46 -6.26
N TRP A 165 6.60 -2.80 -5.61
CA TRP A 165 6.80 -4.10 -4.96
C TRP A 165 5.86 -4.36 -3.80
N ASN A 166 5.39 -3.31 -3.10
CA ASN A 166 4.31 -3.45 -2.12
C ASN A 166 2.97 -3.88 -2.75
N THR A 167 2.82 -3.73 -4.07
CA THR A 167 1.62 -4.18 -4.80
C THR A 167 1.80 -5.58 -5.38
N GLN A 168 2.90 -5.82 -6.08
CA GLN A 168 3.20 -7.12 -6.68
C GLN A 168 4.71 -7.30 -6.88
N THR A 169 5.23 -8.43 -6.40
CA THR A 169 6.62 -8.85 -6.61
C THR A 169 6.73 -10.04 -7.54
N ASP A 170 5.72 -10.93 -7.56
CA ASP A 170 5.71 -12.06 -8.48
C ASP A 170 5.24 -11.65 -9.88
N SER A 171 5.99 -12.10 -10.86
CA SER A 171 5.77 -11.91 -12.29
C SER A 171 6.34 -13.10 -13.07
N SER A 172 6.38 -14.28 -12.44
CA SER A 172 6.90 -15.52 -13.01
C SER A 172 6.15 -15.97 -14.27
N ASN A 173 4.91 -15.51 -14.45
CA ASN A 173 4.08 -15.70 -15.64
C ASN A 173 4.42 -14.73 -16.79
N VAL A 174 5.20 -13.67 -16.53
CA VAL A 174 5.61 -12.69 -17.55
C VAL A 174 7.02 -13.01 -18.02
N VAL A 175 7.16 -13.17 -19.33
CA VAL A 175 8.44 -13.38 -20.00
C VAL A 175 8.85 -12.11 -20.73
N VAL A 176 10.02 -11.57 -20.41
CA VAL A 176 10.56 -10.35 -21.03
C VAL A 176 11.66 -10.74 -22.01
N ALA A 177 11.52 -10.35 -23.28
CA ALA A 177 12.53 -10.58 -24.30
C ALA A 177 13.48 -9.37 -24.40
N ILE A 178 14.78 -9.57 -24.17
CA ILE A 178 15.83 -8.58 -24.41
C ILE A 178 16.51 -8.90 -25.74
N ILE A 179 16.71 -7.89 -26.58
CA ILE A 179 17.43 -8.04 -27.85
C ILE A 179 18.78 -7.33 -27.76
N ASP A 180 19.86 -8.05 -27.50
CA ASP A 180 21.18 -7.46 -27.22
C ASP A 180 22.33 -8.35 -27.73
N THR A 181 23.51 -8.22 -27.15
CA THR A 181 24.76 -8.90 -27.49
C THR A 181 24.90 -10.28 -26.83
N GLY A 182 24.09 -10.55 -25.82
CA GLY A 182 24.27 -11.72 -24.95
C GLY A 182 23.86 -11.41 -23.52
N ILE A 183 23.92 -12.43 -22.67
CA ILE A 183 23.78 -12.32 -21.22
C ILE A 183 24.74 -13.33 -20.58
N ASP A 184 25.34 -12.96 -19.46
CA ASP A 184 26.09 -13.90 -18.64
C ASP A 184 25.11 -14.74 -17.80
N PHE A 185 24.78 -15.93 -18.31
CA PHE A 185 23.89 -16.88 -17.62
C PHE A 185 24.50 -17.44 -16.33
N THR A 186 25.77 -17.17 -16.03
CA THR A 186 26.42 -17.63 -14.79
C THR A 186 26.33 -16.61 -13.66
N HIS A 187 25.90 -15.36 -13.95
CA HIS A 187 25.84 -14.30 -12.95
C HIS A 187 24.87 -14.62 -11.80
N PRO A 188 25.30 -14.56 -10.52
CA PRO A 188 24.50 -15.00 -9.38
C PRO A 188 23.15 -14.26 -9.26
N ASP A 189 23.13 -12.94 -9.50
CA ASP A 189 21.89 -12.14 -9.39
C ASP A 189 20.86 -12.43 -10.50
N LEU A 190 21.26 -13.13 -11.57
CA LEU A 190 20.39 -13.43 -12.71
C LEU A 190 19.82 -14.85 -12.65
N GLN A 191 20.45 -15.78 -11.92
CA GLN A 191 20.10 -17.22 -11.90
C GLN A 191 18.62 -17.50 -11.59
N GLY A 192 18.01 -16.72 -10.69
CA GLY A 192 16.60 -16.89 -10.32
C GLY A 192 15.60 -16.37 -11.37
N ASN A 193 16.07 -15.62 -12.36
CA ASN A 193 15.24 -14.87 -13.31
C ASN A 193 15.44 -15.29 -14.77
N LEU A 194 16.30 -16.27 -15.05
CA LEU A 194 16.48 -16.79 -16.41
C LEU A 194 15.25 -17.58 -16.85
N TRP A 195 14.81 -17.35 -18.08
CA TRP A 195 13.89 -18.27 -18.74
C TRP A 195 14.66 -19.52 -19.18
N THR A 196 14.00 -20.68 -19.12
CA THR A 196 14.56 -21.94 -19.60
C THR A 196 13.56 -22.58 -20.55
N SER A 197 14.02 -22.89 -21.76
CA SER A 197 13.24 -23.62 -22.74
C SER A 197 13.01 -25.07 -22.29
N PRO A 198 12.06 -25.80 -22.90
CA PRO A 198 11.90 -27.23 -22.67
C PRO A 198 13.16 -28.06 -22.97
N THR A 199 14.08 -27.53 -23.78
CA THR A 199 15.36 -28.18 -24.13
C THR A 199 16.53 -27.73 -23.25
N GLY A 200 16.29 -26.91 -22.22
CA GLY A 200 17.32 -26.44 -21.29
C GLY A 200 18.09 -25.21 -21.73
N SER A 201 17.69 -24.55 -22.83
CA SER A 201 18.36 -23.36 -23.36
C SER A 201 17.80 -22.08 -22.71
N HIS A 202 18.64 -21.06 -22.51
CA HIS A 202 18.23 -19.79 -21.87
C HIS A 202 17.93 -18.64 -22.84
N GLY A 203 17.82 -18.94 -24.14
CA GLY A 203 17.56 -17.97 -25.18
C GLY A 203 17.77 -18.56 -26.56
N PHE A 204 17.65 -17.71 -27.57
CA PHE A 204 17.92 -18.09 -28.96
C PHE A 204 19.10 -17.30 -29.48
N ASP A 205 20.07 -18.02 -30.04
CA ASP A 205 21.11 -17.43 -30.85
C ASP A 205 20.58 -17.25 -32.27
N CYS A 206 20.83 -16.09 -32.88
CA CYS A 206 20.30 -15.74 -34.19
C CYS A 206 21.33 -15.89 -35.32
N VAL A 207 22.46 -16.54 -35.06
CA VAL A 207 23.50 -16.81 -36.08
C VAL A 207 23.20 -18.01 -36.96
#